data_AF-A0AAZ3NMT9-F1
#
_entry.id   AF-A0AAZ3NMT9-F1
#
_cell.length_a   1.000
_cell.length_b   1.000
_cell.length_c   1.000
_cell.angle_alpha   90.00
_cell.angle_beta   90.00
_cell.angle_gamma   90.00
#
_symmetry.space_group_name_H-M   'P 1'
#
loop_
_entity.id
_entity.type
_entity.pdbx_description
1 polymer ?
#
loop_
_entity_poly.entity_id
_entity_poly.type
_entity_poly.pdbx_seq_one_letter_code
_entity_poly.pdbx_strand_id
1 'polypeptide(L)'
;MLSFQAGVKGTLGRLLGIFENTDRKHRTYVYVLMVTEMLEDWEDSVNIGRKREWFKTDDASRVLQCHKPVQASYFAALQQGCLSNNMTPLVFPNSSSFSSVPHSSLS
;
A
#
# COMPACT_ATOMS: atom_id res chain seq x y z
N MET A 1 -1.90 -12.85 -2.36
CA MET A 1 -2.32 -13.83 -1.34
C MET A 1 -1.80 -13.35 0.02
N LEU A 2 -2.65 -13.28 1.05
CA LEU A 2 -2.30 -12.86 2.41
C LEU A 2 -2.59 -14.01 3.40
N SER A 3 -2.11 -15.21 3.07
CA SER A 3 -2.36 -16.42 3.86
C SER A 3 -1.72 -16.36 5.25
N PHE A 4 -0.44 -16.02 5.34
CA PHE A 4 0.32 -16.06 6.60
C PHE A 4 -0.25 -15.11 7.67
N GLN A 5 -0.60 -13.86 7.31
CA GLN A 5 -1.04 -12.86 8.30
C GLN A 5 -2.54 -12.82 8.56
N ALA A 6 -3.34 -13.13 7.54
CA ALA A 6 -4.79 -12.92 7.59
C ALA A 6 -5.59 -14.13 7.12
N GLY A 7 -4.95 -15.20 6.65
CA GLY A 7 -5.65 -16.40 6.18
C GLY A 7 -6.54 -16.16 4.97
N VAL A 8 -6.21 -15.23 4.07
CA VAL A 8 -7.05 -14.94 2.89
C VAL A 8 -6.33 -15.17 1.57
N LYS A 9 -7.10 -15.65 0.59
CA LYS A 9 -6.71 -15.72 -0.82
C LYS A 9 -7.71 -14.92 -1.65
N GLY A 10 -7.26 -14.53 -2.84
CA GLY A 10 -8.02 -13.62 -3.67
C GLY A 10 -7.29 -13.23 -4.93
N THR A 11 -8.00 -12.51 -5.78
CA THR A 11 -7.46 -11.93 -7.01
C THR A 11 -6.75 -10.62 -6.67
N LEU A 12 -5.46 -10.54 -6.98
CA LEU A 12 -4.69 -9.32 -6.80
C LEU A 12 -5.13 -8.30 -7.84
N GLY A 13 -5.51 -7.11 -7.37
CA GLY A 13 -5.89 -5.97 -8.20
C GLY A 13 -4.74 -4.99 -8.38
N ARG A 14 -5.10 -3.72 -8.60
CA ARG A 14 -4.15 -2.64 -8.87
C ARG A 14 -3.21 -2.35 -7.69
N LEU A 15 -2.02 -1.85 -8.00
CA LEU A 15 -1.19 -1.13 -7.03
C LEU A 15 -1.94 0.13 -6.60
N LEU A 16 -2.17 0.25 -5.29
CA LEU A 16 -2.80 1.42 -4.70
C LEU A 16 -1.79 2.56 -4.50
N GLY A 17 -0.56 2.21 -4.10
CA GLY A 17 0.51 3.18 -3.91
C GLY A 17 1.72 2.58 -3.20
N ILE A 18 2.77 3.39 -3.12
CA ILE A 18 3.99 3.09 -2.35
C ILE A 18 4.03 4.06 -1.19
N PHE A 19 3.97 3.52 0.03
CA PHE A 19 3.90 4.32 1.25
C PHE A 19 5.17 4.15 2.05
N GLU A 20 5.78 5.26 2.42
CA GLU A 20 6.98 5.27 3.23
C GLU A 20 6.64 5.53 4.70
N ASN A 21 7.16 4.68 5.56
CA ASN A 21 7.20 4.92 7.00
C ASN A 21 8.61 5.38 7.33
N THR A 22 8.78 6.71 7.47
CA THR A 22 10.07 7.36 7.73
C THR A 22 10.66 6.94 9.07
N ASP A 23 9.82 6.76 10.09
CA ASP A 23 10.25 6.37 11.44
C ASP A 23 10.89 4.98 11.47
N ARG A 24 10.34 4.07 10.65
CA ARG A 24 10.82 2.68 10.53
C ARG A 24 11.72 2.46 9.33
N LYS A 25 11.98 3.50 8.51
CA LYS A 25 12.75 3.47 7.26
C LYS A 25 12.27 2.35 6.31
N HIS A 26 10.96 2.17 6.22
CA HIS A 26 10.36 1.08 5.45
C HIS A 26 9.45 1.64 4.36
N ARG A 27 9.58 1.10 3.14
CA ARG A 27 8.66 1.36 2.03
C ARG A 27 7.74 0.16 1.83
N THR A 28 6.43 0.42 1.81
CA THR A 28 5.39 -0.60 1.68
C THR A 28 4.64 -0.41 0.37
N TYR A 29 4.64 -1.43 -0.46
CA TYR A 29 3.82 -1.49 -1.67
C TYR A 29 2.44 -2.00 -1.28
N VAL A 30 1.41 -1.19 -1.50
CA VAL A 30 0.05 -1.51 -1.11
C VAL A 30 -0.76 -1.82 -2.35
N TYR A 31 -1.42 -2.97 -2.37
CA TYR A 31 -2.27 -3.41 -3.47
C TYR A 31 -3.70 -3.61 -2.97
N VAL A 32 -4.66 -3.51 -3.89
CA VAL A 32 -6.03 -3.97 -3.63
C VAL A 32 -6.08 -5.48 -3.84
N LEU A 33 -6.65 -6.23 -2.91
CA LEU A 33 -6.89 -7.67 -3.04
C LEU A 33 -8.38 -7.94 -2.91
N MET A 34 -8.99 -8.51 -3.96
CA MET A 34 -10.38 -8.97 -3.91
C MET A 34 -10.40 -10.37 -3.31
N VAL A 35 -10.81 -10.48 -2.05
CA VAL A 35 -10.84 -11.75 -1.31
C VAL A 35 -11.87 -12.70 -1.93
N THR A 36 -11.44 -13.92 -2.26
CA THR A 36 -12.31 -14.97 -2.81
C THR A 36 -12.40 -16.19 -1.88
N GLU A 37 -11.40 -16.39 -1.02
CA GLU A 37 -11.37 -17.51 -0.08
C GLU A 37 -10.87 -17.07 1.30
N MET A 38 -11.45 -17.68 2.34
CA MET A 38 -11.04 -17.53 3.72
C MET A 38 -10.62 -18.87 4.31
N LEU A 39 -9.44 -18.89 4.92
CA LEU A 39 -8.93 -19.99 5.71
C LEU A 39 -9.38 -19.80 7.16
N GLU A 40 -9.89 -20.85 7.79
CA GLU A 40 -10.31 -20.84 9.20
C GLU A 40 -9.08 -20.70 10.11
N ASP A 41 -8.08 -21.57 9.90
CA ASP A 41 -6.78 -21.49 10.54
C ASP A 41 -5.74 -20.87 9.61
N TRP A 42 -4.89 -20.00 10.17
CA TRP A 42 -3.75 -19.43 9.46
C TRP A 42 -2.57 -19.22 10.40
N GLU A 43 -1.38 -19.13 9.81
CA GLU A 43 -0.11 -19.24 10.53
C GLU A 43 0.03 -18.24 11.70
N ASP A 44 -0.20 -16.94 11.47
CA ASP A 44 -0.18 -15.95 12.55
C ASP A 44 -1.28 -16.16 13.61
N SER A 45 -2.43 -16.75 13.24
CA SER A 45 -3.47 -17.04 14.23
C SER A 45 -3.02 -18.14 15.19
N VAL A 46 -2.48 -19.22 14.63
CA VAL A 46 -2.04 -20.39 15.38
C VAL A 46 -0.78 -20.08 16.19
N ASN A 47 0.18 -19.36 15.61
CA ASN A 47 1.49 -19.16 16.23
C ASN A 47 1.49 -18.04 17.28
N ILE A 48 0.74 -16.96 17.07
CA ILE A 48 0.77 -15.77 17.93
C ILE A 48 -0.62 -15.25 18.34
N GLY A 49 -1.68 -16.01 18.07
CA GLY A 49 -3.05 -15.62 18.44
C GLY A 49 -3.59 -14.43 17.67
N ARG A 50 -3.07 -14.15 16.47
CA ARG A 50 -3.53 -13.02 15.65
C ARG A 50 -4.99 -13.18 15.25
N LYS A 51 -5.74 -12.09 15.31
CA LYS A 51 -7.16 -12.03 14.94
C LYS A 51 -7.36 -11.23 13.65
N ARG A 52 -8.49 -11.47 12.96
CA ARG A 52 -8.94 -10.70 11.79
C ARG A 52 -10.41 -10.36 11.93
N GLU A 53 -10.80 -9.22 11.39
CA GLU A 53 -12.18 -8.75 11.37
C GLU A 53 -12.40 -7.87 10.13
N TRP A 54 -13.63 -7.89 9.61
CA TRP A 54 -14.03 -7.01 8.53
C TRP A 54 -14.48 -5.65 9.07
N PHE A 55 -14.00 -4.59 8.43
CA PHE A 55 -14.39 -3.23 8.76
C PHE A 55 -14.93 -2.54 7.52
N LYS A 56 -15.88 -1.62 7.72
CA LYS A 56 -16.14 -0.56 6.74
C LYS A 56 -14.91 0.32 6.64
N THR A 57 -14.68 0.91 5.46
CA THR A 57 -13.50 1.74 5.17
C THR A 57 -13.29 2.85 6.19
N ASP A 58 -14.36 3.57 6.55
CA ASP A 58 -14.28 4.71 7.49
C ASP A 58 -13.93 4.24 8.91
N ASP A 59 -14.53 3.14 9.35
CA ASP A 59 -14.23 2.54 10.66
C ASP A 59 -12.80 2.02 10.73
N ALA A 60 -12.33 1.35 9.67
CA ALA A 60 -10.95 0.85 9.58
C ALA A 60 -9.94 1.99 9.70
N SER A 61 -10.16 3.08 8.96
CA SER A 61 -9.31 4.28 9.03
C SER A 61 -9.26 4.83 10.45
N ARG A 62 -10.42 4.99 11.10
CA ARG A 62 -10.51 5.50 12.48
C ARG A 62 -9.75 4.63 13.48
N VAL A 63 -9.89 3.31 13.41
CA VAL A 63 -9.17 2.37 14.30
C VAL A 63 -7.66 2.46 14.10
N LEU A 64 -7.20 2.60 12.86
CA LEU A 64 -5.77 2.63 12.55
C LEU A 64 -5.09 3.95 12.90
N GLN A 65 -5.81 5.07 12.89
CA GLN A 65 -5.24 6.41 13.12
C GLN A 65 -4.42 6.51 14.42
N CYS A 66 -4.84 5.86 15.50
CA CYS A 66 -4.18 6.00 16.80
C CYS A 66 -2.77 5.39 16.86
N HIS A 67 -2.52 4.26 16.18
CA HIS A 67 -1.28 3.48 16.35
C HIS A 67 -0.61 3.05 15.05
N LYS A 68 -1.27 3.28 13.92
CA LYS A 68 -0.90 2.86 12.57
C LYS A 68 -1.29 3.94 11.54
N PRO A 69 -0.86 5.20 11.74
CA PRO A 69 -1.31 6.33 10.91
C PRO A 69 -0.89 6.20 9.44
N VAL A 70 0.26 5.59 9.15
CA VAL A 70 0.68 5.32 7.77
C VAL A 70 -0.33 4.39 7.08
N GLN A 71 -0.78 3.33 7.75
CA GLN A 71 -1.80 2.42 7.22
C GLN A 71 -3.16 3.11 7.08
N ALA A 72 -3.53 4.02 7.99
CA ALA A 72 -4.76 4.79 7.86
C ALA A 72 -4.77 5.64 6.59
N SER A 73 -3.61 6.16 6.16
CA SER A 73 -3.50 6.96 4.93
C SER A 73 -3.77 6.17 3.64
N TYR A 74 -3.70 4.83 3.68
CA TYR A 74 -3.99 3.98 2.52
C TYR A 74 -5.43 4.17 2.04
N PHE A 75 -6.37 4.40 2.96
CA PHE A 75 -7.79 4.59 2.63
C PHE A 75 -8.07 5.91 1.92
N ALA A 76 -7.30 6.96 2.20
CA ALA A 76 -7.39 8.22 1.46
C ALA A 76 -6.97 8.03 0.00
N ALA A 77 -5.88 7.28 -0.25
CA ALA A 77 -5.46 6.92 -1.60
C ALA A 77 -6.50 6.03 -2.31
N LEU A 78 -7.16 5.13 -1.55
CA LEU A 78 -8.23 4.28 -2.08
C LEU A 78 -9.39 5.12 -2.61
N GLN A 79 -9.81 6.14 -1.86
CA GLN A 79 -10.87 7.07 -2.28
C GLN A 79 -10.46 7.90 -3.50
N GLN A 80 -9.22 8.42 -3.56
CA GLN A 80 -8.72 9.18 -4.71
C GLN A 80 -8.72 8.35 -5.99
N GLY A 81 -8.31 7.08 -5.91
CA GLY A 81 -8.35 6.16 -7.05
C GLY A 81 -9.77 5.72 -7.48
N CYS A 82 -10.80 5.99 -6.66
CA CYS A 82 -12.20 5.84 -7.04
C CYS A 82 -12.77 7.10 -7.71
N LEU A 83 -12.25 8.28 -7.38
CA LEU A 83 -12.61 9.56 -7.99
C LEU A 83 -11.88 9.83 -9.32
N SER A 84 -10.75 9.15 -9.55
CA SER A 84 -9.88 9.33 -10.72
C SER A 84 -10.26 8.45 -11.93
N ASN A 85 -11.52 8.05 -12.07
CA ASN A 85 -12.03 7.37 -13.27
C ASN A 85 -12.04 8.25 -14.54
N ASN A 86 -11.52 9.48 -14.48
CA ASN A 86 -11.10 10.22 -15.66
C ASN A 86 -9.62 9.92 -15.99
N MET A 87 -9.46 8.95 -16.90
CA MET A 87 -8.30 8.60 -17.73
C MET A 87 -7.08 9.54 -17.65
N THR A 88 -6.03 9.11 -16.93
CA THR A 88 -4.65 9.52 -17.23
C THR A 88 -3.72 8.34 -16.98
N PRO A 89 -3.00 7.82 -18.00
CA PRO A 89 -2.03 6.77 -17.79
C PRO A 89 -0.81 7.34 -17.04
N LEU A 90 -0.48 6.74 -15.90
CA LEU A 90 0.69 7.10 -15.11
C LEU A 90 1.96 6.75 -15.91
N VAL A 91 2.56 7.76 -16.53
CA VAL A 91 3.92 7.70 -17.04
C VAL A 91 4.87 7.63 -15.84
N PHE A 92 5.57 6.52 -15.69
CA PHE A 92 6.68 6.39 -14.75
C PHE A 92 7.86 7.25 -15.24
N PRO A 93 8.43 8.15 -14.43
CA PRO A 93 9.69 8.80 -14.80
C PRO A 93 10.80 7.76 -14.68
N ASN A 94 11.16 7.18 -15.82
CA ASN A 94 12.40 6.44 -15.97
C ASN A 94 13.49 7.47 -16.26
N SER A 95 14.26 7.86 -15.25
CA SER A 95 15.49 8.63 -15.46
C SER A 95 16.62 8.03 -14.64
N SER A 96 17.19 6.97 -15.21
CA SER A 96 18.60 6.67 -15.10
C SER A 96 19.43 7.92 -15.38
N SER A 97 20.38 8.16 -14.48
CA SER A 97 21.39 9.22 -14.43
C SER A 97 22.10 9.45 -15.76
N PHE A 98 22.33 10.70 -16.15
CA PHE A 98 23.60 11.12 -16.76
C PHE A 98 23.97 12.54 -16.32
N SER A 99 25.19 12.63 -15.80
CA SER A 99 25.92 13.82 -15.40
C SER A 99 26.13 14.81 -16.55
N SER A 100 26.02 16.10 -16.27
CA SER A 100 26.66 17.13 -17.09
C SER A 100 27.32 18.16 -16.19
N VAL A 101 28.66 18.13 -16.19
CA VAL A 101 29.57 19.11 -15.57
C VAL A 101 29.45 20.44 -16.32
N PRO A 102 29.37 21.61 -15.66
CA PRO A 102 29.47 22.87 -16.38
C PRO A 102 30.94 23.22 -16.63
N HIS A 103 31.30 23.34 -17.91
CA HIS A 103 32.59 23.82 -18.38
C HIS A 103 32.62 25.36 -18.36
N SER A 104 33.56 25.93 -17.61
CA SER A 104 33.89 27.35 -17.54
C SER A 104 34.49 27.83 -18.85
N SER A 105 34.13 29.03 -19.32
CA SER A 105 35.00 29.85 -20.20
C SER A 105 34.60 31.32 -20.09
N LEU A 106 35.45 32.10 -19.42
CA LEU A 106 35.56 33.55 -19.59
C LEU A 106 36.85 33.80 -20.38
N SER A 107 36.72 34.41 -21.55
CA SER A 107 37.68 35.34 -22.15
C SER A 107 37.03 36.00 -23.36
#